data_AF-A0A2I1HR21-F1
#
_entry.id   AF-A0A2I1HR21-F1
#
_cell.length_a   1.000
_cell.length_b   1.000
_cell.length_c   1.000
_cell.angle_alpha   90.00
_cell.angle_beta   90.00
_cell.angle_gamma   90.00
#
_symmetry.space_group_name_H-M   'P 1'
#
loop_
_entity.id
_entity.type
_entity.pdbx_description
1 polymer ?
#
loop_
_entity_poly.entity_id
_entity_poly.type
_entity_poly.pdbx_seq_one_letter_code
_entity_poly.pdbx_strand_id
1 'polypeptide(L)'
;QFFNLPYDKVVQKVTIDKTQAVSELESIIQNNLGTPFNNIPLEVRKIHPAIDIKMCMQPRAPISNYFSEEPSENLFHVTVYP
;
A
#
# COMPACT_ATOMS: atom_id res chain seq x y z
N GLN A 1 -6.85 4.77 -20.06
CA GLN A 1 -6.74 3.32 -20.25
C GLN A 1 -5.33 2.93 -19.81
N PHE A 2 -5.18 2.20 -18.70
CA PHE A 2 -3.87 1.73 -18.23
C PHE A 2 -3.52 0.46 -19.02
N PHE A 3 -2.36 0.47 -19.68
CA PHE A 3 -1.90 -0.55 -20.62
C PHE A 3 -1.82 -1.96 -20.02
N ASN A 4 -2.57 -2.92 -20.59
CA ASN A 4 -2.33 -4.38 -20.58
C ASN A 4 -1.89 -5.05 -19.26
N LEU A 5 -2.23 -4.49 -18.09
CA LEU A 5 -2.25 -5.24 -16.84
C LEU A 5 -3.50 -6.12 -16.84
N PRO A 6 -3.47 -7.34 -16.27
CA PRO A 6 -4.67 -8.13 -16.08
C PRO A 6 -5.59 -7.34 -15.13
N TYR A 7 -6.50 -6.57 -15.72
CA TYR A 7 -7.53 -5.70 -15.15
C TYR A 7 -7.36 -5.37 -13.65
N ASP A 8 -6.80 -4.18 -13.41
CA ASP A 8 -6.90 -3.36 -12.18
C ASP A 8 -6.13 -3.78 -10.92
N LYS A 9 -5.38 -4.89 -10.93
CA LYS A 9 -4.65 -5.34 -9.72
C LYS A 9 -3.15 -5.48 -9.93
N VAL A 10 -2.39 -4.64 -9.22
CA VAL A 10 -0.94 -4.76 -9.09
C VAL A 10 -0.62 -5.39 -7.73
N VAL A 11 0.08 -6.53 -7.71
CA VAL A 11 0.52 -7.20 -6.48
C VAL A 11 2.02 -7.00 -6.32
N GLN A 12 2.44 -6.43 -5.20
CA GLN A 12 3.85 -6.15 -4.89
C GLN A 12 4.16 -6.55 -3.45
N LYS A 13 5.42 -6.92 -3.19
CA LYS A 13 5.96 -7.12 -1.84
C LYS A 13 6.88 -5.96 -1.51
N VAL A 14 6.58 -5.24 -0.44
CA VAL A 14 7.37 -4.10 0.04
C VAL A 14 7.85 -4.38 1.46
N THR A 15 9.13 -4.16 1.71
CA THR A 15 9.71 -4.16 3.06
C THR A 15 9.86 -2.71 3.51
N ILE A 16 9.29 -2.38 4.68
CA ILE A 16 9.34 -1.04 5.25
C ILE A 16 9.46 -1.13 6.77
N ASP A 17 10.22 -0.21 7.37
CA ASP A 17 10.32 -0.08 8.81
C ASP A 17 9.00 0.45 9.40
N LYS A 18 8.52 -0.17 10.49
CA LYS A 18 7.23 0.16 11.12
C LYS A 18 7.15 1.60 11.65
N THR A 19 8.29 2.23 11.91
CA THR A 19 8.37 3.63 12.39
C THR A 19 8.23 4.65 11.26
N GLN A 20 8.39 4.23 10.00
CA GLN A 20 8.25 5.12 8.84
C GLN A 20 6.80 5.53 8.61
N ALA A 21 6.63 6.67 7.96
CA ALA A 21 5.32 7.20 7.62
C ALA A 21 4.68 6.44 6.44
N VAL A 22 3.35 6.47 6.36
CA VAL A 22 2.60 5.91 5.23
C VAL A 22 3.00 6.54 3.89
N SER A 23 3.40 7.81 3.87
CA SER A 23 3.91 8.48 2.67
C SER A 23 5.19 7.84 2.11
N GLU A 24 6.00 7.19 2.96
CA GLU A 24 7.19 6.47 2.52
C GLU A 24 6.79 5.19 1.78
N LEU A 25 5.77 4.48 2.28
CA LEU A 25 5.18 3.33 1.58
C LEU A 25 4.59 3.75 0.23
N GLU A 26 3.87 4.87 0.18
CA GLU A 26 3.35 5.44 -1.08
C GLU A 26 4.49 5.73 -2.06
N SER A 27 5.57 6.38 -1.61
CA SER A 27 6.73 6.71 -2.44
C SER A 27 7.41 5.47 -3.02
N ILE A 28 7.56 4.41 -2.22
CA ILE A 28 8.10 3.12 -2.69
C ILE A 28 7.18 2.52 -3.77
N ILE A 29 5.86 2.54 -3.55
CA ILE A 29 4.89 2.00 -4.52
C ILE A 29 4.93 2.82 -5.82
N GLN A 30 4.94 4.15 -5.74
CA GLN A 30 5.06 5.04 -6.90
C GLN A 30 6.34 4.76 -7.70
N ASN A 31 7.48 4.65 -7.03
CA ASN A 31 8.75 4.32 -7.68
C ASN A 31 8.70 2.96 -8.40
N ASN A 32 8.08 1.95 -7.79
CA ASN A 32 7.93 0.63 -8.40
C ASN A 32 6.94 0.60 -9.56
N LEU A 33 5.90 1.46 -9.56
CA LEU A 33 4.95 1.58 -10.67
C LEU A 33 5.61 2.15 -11.94
N GLY A 34 6.67 2.94 -11.79
CA GLY A 34 7.41 3.53 -12.90
C GLY A 34 6.61 4.56 -13.72
N THR A 35 7.22 5.13 -14.74
CA THR A 35 6.58 6.13 -15.60
C THR A 35 5.44 5.50 -16.43
N PRO A 36 4.27 6.16 -16.57
CA PRO A 36 3.93 7.52 -16.10
C PRO A 36 3.24 7.57 -14.73
N PHE A 37 3.20 6.46 -14.00
CA PHE A 37 2.40 6.30 -12.78
C PHE A 37 3.16 6.66 -11.50
N ASN A 38 4.45 6.94 -11.60
CA ASN A 38 5.33 7.28 -10.49
C ASN A 38 5.07 8.64 -9.84
N ASN A 39 4.15 9.45 -10.38
CA ASN A 39 3.79 10.76 -9.84
C ASN A 39 2.28 10.89 -9.55
N ILE A 40 1.52 9.80 -9.61
CA ILE A 40 0.08 9.84 -9.31
C ILE A 40 -0.08 9.72 -7.79
N PRO A 41 -0.76 10.67 -7.11
CA PRO A 41 -1.09 10.54 -5.69
C PRO A 41 -1.88 9.26 -5.42
N LEU A 42 -1.59 8.57 -4.33
CA LEU A 42 -2.16 7.26 -4.06
C LEU A 42 -2.90 7.26 -2.72
N GLU A 43 -4.13 6.73 -2.70
CA GLU A 43 -4.82 6.47 -1.44
C GLU A 43 -4.48 5.06 -0.93
N VAL A 44 -3.75 4.98 0.18
CA VAL A 44 -3.32 3.71 0.78
C VAL A 44 -4.38 3.20 1.76
N ARG A 45 -4.91 1.99 1.54
CA ARG A 45 -5.87 1.34 2.46
C ARG A 45 -5.37 0.00 2.98
N LYS A 46 -5.49 -0.23 4.29
CA LYS A 46 -5.37 -1.56 4.90
C LYS A 46 -6.70 -2.29 4.73
N ILE A 47 -6.64 -3.52 4.22
CA ILE A 47 -7.81 -4.40 4.09
C ILE A 47 -7.65 -5.59 5.03
N HIS A 48 -8.66 -5.83 5.86
CA HIS A 48 -8.73 -7.06 6.64
C HIS A 48 -9.47 -8.14 5.83
N PRO A 49 -8.82 -9.28 5.51
CA PRO A 49 -9.38 -10.25 4.56
C PRO A 49 -10.68 -10.89 5.04
N ALA A 50 -10.92 -10.97 6.35
CA ALA A 50 -12.11 -11.62 6.90
C ALA A 50 -13.36 -10.72 7.01
N ILE A 51 -13.23 -9.39 6.97
CA ILE A 51 -14.34 -8.48 7.34
C ILE A 51 -14.60 -7.36 6.31
N ASP A 52 -13.90 -7.36 5.17
CA ASP A 52 -13.98 -6.34 4.09
C ASP A 52 -13.94 -4.88 4.57
N ILE A 53 -13.44 -4.64 5.79
CA ILE A 53 -13.22 -3.29 6.30
C ILE A 53 -11.97 -2.75 5.63
N LYS A 54 -12.15 -1.64 4.91
CA LYS A 54 -11.08 -0.86 4.30
C LYS A 54 -10.81 0.36 5.17
N MET A 55 -9.61 0.41 5.76
CA MET A 55 -9.18 1.56 6.57
C MET A 55 -8.21 2.42 5.75
N CYS A 56 -8.58 3.67 5.49
CA CYS A 56 -7.66 4.64 4.88
C CYS A 56 -6.53 4.98 5.86
N MET A 57 -5.30 4.90 5.36
CA MET A 57 -4.09 5.16 6.12
C MET A 57 -3.68 6.62 5.95
N GLN A 58 -3.38 7.29 7.06
CA GLN A 58 -3.03 8.70 7.08
C GLN A 58 -1.58 8.88 6.63
N PRO A 59 -1.25 9.72 5.64
CA PRO A 59 0.09 9.82 5.08
C PRO A 59 1.20 10.07 6.10
N ARG A 60 0.93 10.87 7.14
CA ARG A 60 1.89 11.22 8.19
C ARG A 60 1.94 10.25 9.37
N ALA A 61 1.02 9.30 9.44
CA ALA A 61 1.01 8.34 10.54
C ALA A 61 2.09 7.27 10.30
N PRO A 62 2.72 6.74 11.36
CA PRO A 62 3.64 5.62 11.23
C PRO A 62 2.90 4.33 10.83
N ILE A 63 3.59 3.45 10.11
CA ILE A 63 3.05 2.13 9.71
C ILE A 63 2.58 1.31 10.92
N SER A 64 3.28 1.41 12.07
CA SER A 64 2.94 0.73 13.32
C SER A 64 1.54 1.03 13.85
N ASN A 65 0.95 2.19 13.53
CA ASN A 65 -0.44 2.50 13.89
C ASN A 65 -1.45 1.57 13.21
N TYR A 66 -1.08 0.98 12.07
CA TYR A 66 -1.93 0.08 11.29
C TYR A 66 -1.48 -1.37 11.39
N PHE A 67 -0.20 -1.62 11.62
CA PHE A 67 0.41 -2.95 11.71
C PHE A 67 1.19 -3.09 13.02
N SER A 68 0.47 -3.25 14.12
CA SER A 68 1.02 -3.38 15.48
C SER A 68 1.55 -4.78 15.78
N GLU A 69 1.01 -5.80 15.13
CA GLU A 69 1.43 -7.20 15.29
C GLU A 69 2.84 -7.43 14.76
N GLU A 70 3.58 -8.37 15.37
CA GLU A 70 4.86 -8.82 14.81
C GLU A 70 4.67 -9.31 13.36
N PRO A 71 5.65 -9.07 12.46
CA PRO A 71 5.55 -9.55 11.09
C PRO A 71 5.39 -11.07 11.12
N SER A 72 4.19 -11.56 10.79
CA SER A 72 3.94 -12.98 10.57
C SER A 72 4.16 -13.32 9.10
N GLU A 73 4.31 -14.61 8.77
CA GLU A 73 4.39 -15.06 7.38
C GLU A 73 3.09 -14.79 6.59
N ASN A 74 1.99 -14.42 7.27
CA ASN A 74 0.73 -14.07 6.64
C ASN A 74 0.85 -12.71 5.93
N LEU A 75 0.51 -12.70 4.64
CA LEU A 75 0.50 -11.51 3.81
C LEU A 75 -0.67 -10.60 4.20
N PHE A 76 -0.36 -9.37 4.64
CA PHE A 76 -1.36 -8.31 4.71
C PHE A 76 -1.66 -7.79 3.30
N HIS A 77 -2.94 -7.58 3.02
CA HIS A 77 -3.38 -7.03 1.74
C HIS A 77 -3.55 -5.52 1.86
N VAL A 78 -2.76 -4.77 1.10
CA VAL A 78 -2.91 -3.32 0.90
C VAL A 78 -3.45 -3.11 -0.51
N THR A 79 -4.48 -2.29 -0.63
CA THR A 79 -4.99 -1.84 -1.93
C THR A 79 -4.81 -0.34 -2.04
N VAL A 80 -4.38 0.07 -3.23
CA VAL A 80 -4.07 1.45 -3.55
C VAL A 80 -4.99 1.91 -4.66
N TYR A 81 -5.55 3.12 -4.52
CA TYR A 81 -6.39 3.76 -5.53
C TYR A 81 -5.69 5.01 -6.09
N PRO A 82 -5.85 5.32 -7.40
CA PRO A 82 -5.41 6.58 -8.00
C PRO A 82 -6.17 7.81 -7.46
#